data_AF-A0A6J4P683-F1
#
_entry.id   AF-A0A6J4P683-F1
#
_cell.length_a   1.000
_cell.length_b   1.000
_cell.length_c   1.000
_cell.angle_alpha   90.00
_cell.angle_beta   90.00
_cell.angle_gamma   90.00
#
_symmetry.space_group_name_H-M   'P 1'
#
loop_
_entity.id
_entity.type
_entity.pdbx_description
1 polymer ?
#
loop_
_entity_poly.entity_id
_entity_poly.type
_entity_poly.pdbx_seq_one_letter_code
_entity_poly.pdbx_strand_id
1 'polypeptide(L)'
;MQQTSKTENPEGNAHQSEFTLDNEYVLTSDEDFPPNGTQLFTDHNPNRLAVSQGSGTKQLGDGETMTNQAVYVVGRACAEDTAVPAAPADGGSYVAVATRGLCAFTEKVANMEAAGGYAGAVVVNPEGACDGFGINVEGVIPVVSLDRMNGFGLFDKVRRRERPRRRELYAFEYTGP
;
A
#
# COMPACT_ATOMS: atom_id res chain seq x y z
N MET A 1 38.77 -4.97 15.20
CA MET A 1 37.45 -5.56 15.48
C MET A 1 36.51 -4.99 14.43
N GLN A 2 36.08 -5.82 13.47
CA GLN A 2 35.18 -5.42 12.40
C GLN A 2 33.75 -5.40 12.95
N GLN A 3 33.09 -4.26 12.85
CA GLN A 3 31.66 -4.16 12.99
C GLN A 3 31.11 -3.94 11.57
N THR A 4 30.65 -5.00 10.93
CA THR A 4 30.08 -4.99 9.56
C THR A 4 28.55 -5.01 9.56
N SER A 5 27.91 -4.63 10.67
CA SER A 5 26.46 -4.47 10.66
C SER A 5 26.02 -3.43 11.69
N LYS A 6 25.25 -2.47 11.20
CA LYS A 6 24.44 -1.58 12.01
C LYS A 6 23.07 -2.25 12.10
N THR A 7 22.59 -2.53 13.30
CA THR A 7 21.22 -3.02 13.51
C THR A 7 20.28 -1.87 13.18
N GLU A 8 19.57 -1.96 12.06
CA GLU A 8 18.53 -1.02 11.67
C GLU A 8 17.16 -1.68 11.86
N ASN A 9 16.26 -1.04 12.59
CA ASN A 9 14.81 -1.24 12.48
C ASN A 9 14.22 0.13 12.08
N PRO A 10 13.17 0.29 11.24
CA PRO A 10 12.44 -0.66 10.38
C PRO A 10 12.45 -0.28 8.87
N GLU A 11 11.99 -1.23 8.05
CA GLU A 11 11.61 -1.13 6.62
C GLU A 11 12.74 -0.92 5.60
N GLY A 12 13.14 -2.03 4.97
CA GLY A 12 14.12 -2.09 3.89
C GLY A 12 13.70 -1.29 2.66
N ASN A 13 14.45 -0.23 2.41
CA ASN A 13 14.76 0.31 1.10
C ASN A 13 16.26 0.66 1.07
N ALA A 14 17.12 -0.35 1.02
CA ALA A 14 18.57 -0.18 1.14
C ALA A 14 19.25 -0.27 -0.24
N HIS A 15 19.65 0.89 -0.78
CA HIS A 15 20.51 0.96 -1.95
C HIS A 15 21.97 1.00 -1.48
N GLN A 16 22.66 -0.12 -1.60
CA GLN A 16 24.05 -0.27 -1.21
C GLN A 16 24.80 -1.01 -2.31
N SER A 17 25.99 -0.50 -2.65
CA SER A 17 26.91 -1.17 -3.55
C SER A 17 28.28 -1.21 -2.88
N GLU A 18 28.86 -2.41 -2.83
CA GLU A 18 30.17 -2.65 -2.25
C GLU A 18 31.09 -3.23 -3.32
N PHE A 19 32.29 -2.66 -3.40
CA PHE A 19 33.35 -3.13 -4.28
C PHE A 19 34.24 -4.08 -3.50
N THR A 20 34.64 -5.19 -4.11
CA THR A 20 35.77 -5.97 -3.59
C THR A 20 37.05 -5.13 -3.66
N LEU A 21 38.02 -5.37 -2.77
CA LEU A 21 39.25 -4.57 -2.66
C LEU A 21 40.09 -4.55 -3.96
N ASP A 22 39.88 -5.54 -4.82
CA ASP A 22 40.49 -5.70 -6.14
C ASP A 22 39.58 -5.25 -7.30
N ASN A 23 38.37 -4.73 -7.00
CA ASN A 23 37.33 -4.38 -7.96
C ASN A 23 36.93 -5.52 -8.92
N GLU A 24 37.20 -6.77 -8.56
CA GLU A 24 36.84 -7.92 -9.40
C GLU A 24 35.33 -8.17 -9.40
N TYR A 25 34.64 -7.86 -8.29
CA TYR A 25 33.21 -8.04 -8.15
C TYR A 25 32.54 -6.77 -7.59
N VAL A 26 31.34 -6.50 -8.11
CA VAL A 26 30.41 -5.52 -7.56
C VAL A 26 29.21 -6.29 -7.06
N LEU A 27 28.92 -6.16 -5.77
CA LEU A 27 27.70 -6.71 -5.17
C LEU A 27 26.72 -5.55 -4.99
N THR A 28 25.59 -5.63 -5.68
CA THR A 28 24.50 -4.64 -5.60
C THR A 28 23.29 -5.27 -4.94
N SER A 29 22.71 -4.61 -3.94
CA SER A 29 21.33 -4.87 -3.54
C SER A 29 20.42 -3.90 -4.30
N ASP A 30 19.65 -4.44 -5.26
CA ASP A 30 18.60 -3.69 -5.96
C ASP A 30 17.26 -4.08 -5.34
N GLU A 31 16.52 -3.08 -4.87
CA GLU A 31 15.16 -3.27 -4.38
C GLU A 31 14.28 -3.52 -5.61
N ASP A 32 13.59 -4.67 -5.65
CA ASP A 32 12.65 -5.04 -6.70
C ASP A 32 11.62 -3.91 -6.88
N PHE A 33 11.81 -3.07 -7.90
CA PHE A 33 10.75 -2.22 -8.41
C PHE A 33 9.92 -3.12 -9.31
N PRO A 34 8.73 -3.57 -8.91
CA PRO A 34 7.87 -4.20 -9.88
C PRO A 34 7.65 -3.16 -10.99
N PRO A 35 7.86 -3.51 -12.28
CA PRO A 35 7.87 -2.57 -13.40
C PRO A 35 6.45 -2.05 -13.73
N ASN A 36 5.54 -2.11 -12.76
CA ASN A 36 4.14 -2.05 -13.00
C ASN A 36 3.60 -0.62 -12.87
N GLY A 37 3.25 -0.02 -14.02
CA GLY A 37 2.37 1.15 -14.17
C GLY A 37 0.93 0.95 -13.68
N THR A 38 0.74 0.26 -12.55
CA THR A 38 -0.56 0.15 -11.89
C THR A 38 -1.02 1.53 -11.49
N GLN A 39 -2.28 1.81 -11.79
CA GLN A 39 -2.92 3.06 -11.48
C GLN A 39 -4.13 2.84 -10.60
N LEU A 40 -4.34 3.78 -9.69
CA LEU A 40 -5.56 3.89 -8.90
C LEU A 40 -6.26 5.19 -9.30
N PHE A 41 -7.56 5.14 -9.50
CA PHE A 41 -8.38 6.35 -9.52
C PHE A 41 -9.68 6.14 -8.75
N THR A 42 -10.30 7.27 -8.40
CA THR A 42 -11.59 7.32 -7.73
C THR A 42 -12.49 8.26 -8.51
N ASP A 43 -13.78 8.19 -8.26
CA ASP A 43 -14.73 9.23 -8.64
C ASP A 43 -14.40 10.63 -8.12
N HIS A 44 -13.80 10.71 -6.94
CA HIS A 44 -13.44 11.96 -6.29
C HIS A 44 -12.13 12.55 -6.84
N ASN A 45 -11.24 11.71 -7.36
CA ASN A 45 -10.05 12.10 -8.07
C ASN A 45 -9.93 11.28 -9.36
N PRO A 46 -10.46 11.78 -10.49
CA PRO A 46 -10.42 11.06 -11.76
C PRO A 46 -9.01 11.01 -12.36
N ASN A 47 -8.03 11.70 -11.76
CA ASN A 47 -6.65 11.58 -12.17
C ASN A 47 -6.13 10.21 -11.75
N ARG A 48 -5.53 9.52 -12.70
CA ARG A 48 -4.85 8.25 -12.47
C ARG A 48 -3.61 8.47 -11.61
N LEU A 49 -3.59 7.85 -10.45
CA LEU A 49 -2.52 7.91 -9.47
C LEU A 49 -1.61 6.70 -9.66
N ALA A 50 -0.31 6.92 -9.82
CA ALA A 50 0.65 5.83 -9.83
C ALA A 50 0.70 5.18 -8.44
N VAL A 51 0.65 3.84 -8.41
CA VAL A 51 0.73 3.04 -7.19
C VAL A 51 1.72 1.91 -7.37
N SER A 52 2.33 1.43 -6.29
CA SER A 52 3.14 0.21 -6.33
C SER A 52 2.33 -0.96 -5.80
N GLN A 53 2.37 -2.11 -6.48
CA GLN A 53 1.75 -3.34 -5.97
C GLN A 53 2.64 -3.98 -4.90
N GLY A 54 2.02 -4.72 -3.98
CA GLY A 54 2.74 -5.45 -2.94
C GLY A 54 3.37 -6.75 -3.46
N SER A 55 4.66 -6.95 -3.22
CA SER A 55 5.48 -8.03 -3.81
C SER A 55 4.92 -9.45 -3.66
N GLY A 56 4.42 -9.82 -2.47
CA GLY A 56 3.92 -11.14 -2.10
C GLY A 56 2.40 -11.21 -2.00
N THR A 57 1.69 -10.35 -2.75
CA THR A 57 0.22 -10.30 -2.75
C THR A 57 -0.36 -10.63 -4.12
N LYS A 58 -1.69 -10.81 -4.20
CA LYS A 58 -2.34 -11.02 -5.50
C LYS A 58 -2.07 -9.82 -6.42
N GLN A 59 -1.29 -10.04 -7.48
CA GLN A 59 -1.02 -9.03 -8.50
C GLN A 59 -2.22 -8.84 -9.43
N LEU A 60 -2.44 -7.60 -9.83
CA LEU A 60 -3.23 -7.25 -11.01
C LEU A 60 -2.34 -7.39 -12.24
N GLY A 61 -2.76 -8.27 -13.16
CA GLY A 61 -2.09 -8.47 -14.44
C GLY A 61 -2.48 -7.46 -15.52
N ASP A 62 -1.91 -7.62 -16.71
CA ASP A 62 -2.16 -6.71 -17.84
C ASP A 62 -3.64 -6.66 -18.24
N GLY A 63 -4.20 -5.45 -18.27
CA GLY A 63 -5.60 -5.22 -18.58
C GLY A 63 -6.58 -5.70 -17.49
N GLU A 64 -6.08 -6.24 -16.38
CA GLU A 64 -6.92 -6.56 -15.22
C GLU A 64 -7.34 -5.26 -14.54
N THR A 65 -8.62 -5.19 -14.19
CA THR A 65 -9.17 -4.08 -13.42
C THR A 65 -9.90 -4.63 -12.21
N MET A 66 -9.59 -4.08 -11.04
CA MET A 66 -10.38 -4.33 -9.83
C MET A 66 -11.23 -3.11 -9.54
N THR A 67 -12.55 -3.30 -9.45
CA THR A 67 -13.50 -2.24 -9.13
C THR A 67 -14.20 -2.49 -7.80
N ASN A 68 -14.15 -1.52 -6.88
CA ASN A 68 -14.71 -1.63 -5.54
C ASN A 68 -15.72 -0.51 -5.27
N GLN A 69 -16.62 -0.73 -4.32
CA GLN A 69 -17.70 0.20 -3.98
C GLN A 69 -17.27 1.33 -3.04
N ALA A 70 -16.36 1.06 -2.09
CA ALA A 70 -15.90 2.06 -1.14
C ALA A 70 -14.55 1.73 -0.52
N VAL A 71 -13.89 2.75 0.00
CA VAL A 71 -12.70 2.63 0.84
C VAL A 71 -13.08 2.80 2.31
N TYR A 72 -12.45 2.01 3.18
CA TYR A 72 -12.64 2.02 4.62
C TYR A 72 -11.31 2.26 5.36
N VAL A 73 -11.21 3.34 6.13
CA VAL A 73 -9.98 3.65 6.91
C VAL A 73 -9.96 2.83 8.19
N VAL A 74 -8.90 2.03 8.35
CA VAL A 74 -8.73 1.13 9.50
C VAL A 74 -7.64 1.61 10.48
N GLY A 75 -7.12 2.83 10.31
CA GLY A 75 -6.05 3.37 11.16
C GLY A 75 -4.68 2.90 10.70
N ARG A 76 -3.79 2.43 11.60
CA ARG A 76 -2.51 1.83 11.20
C ARG A 76 -2.58 0.30 11.08
N ALA A 77 -3.69 -0.33 11.47
CA ALA A 77 -3.88 -1.79 11.42
C ALA A 77 -2.79 -2.59 12.15
N CYS A 78 -2.27 -2.09 13.27
CA CYS A 78 -1.32 -2.81 14.11
C CYS A 78 -2.03 -3.49 15.28
N ALA A 79 -1.47 -4.58 15.82
CA ALA A 79 -2.09 -5.29 16.95
C ALA A 79 -2.24 -4.43 18.22
N GLU A 80 -1.38 -3.42 18.38
CA GLU A 80 -1.43 -2.47 19.50
C GLU A 80 -2.50 -1.37 19.32
N ASP A 81 -3.05 -1.21 18.11
CA ASP A 81 -4.12 -0.25 17.84
C ASP A 81 -5.51 -0.83 18.15
N THR A 82 -6.53 0.01 18.01
CA THR A 82 -7.91 -0.50 17.96
C THR A 82 -8.03 -1.54 16.84
N ALA A 83 -8.63 -2.68 17.17
CA ALA A 83 -8.81 -3.78 16.22
C ALA A 83 -9.45 -3.30 14.91
N VAL A 84 -8.95 -3.82 13.79
CA VAL A 84 -9.48 -3.54 12.47
C VAL A 84 -10.94 -4.04 12.41
N PRO A 85 -11.92 -3.18 12.13
CA PRO A 85 -13.30 -3.63 11.97
C PRO A 85 -13.46 -4.44 10.68
N ALA A 86 -14.37 -5.40 10.70
CA ALA A 86 -14.78 -6.11 9.49
C ALA A 86 -15.38 -5.15 8.46
N ALA A 87 -15.26 -5.48 7.17
CA ALA A 87 -15.94 -4.73 6.13
C ALA A 87 -17.47 -4.77 6.34
N PRO A 88 -18.21 -3.71 5.94
CA PRO A 88 -19.66 -3.72 6.05
C PRO A 88 -20.31 -4.93 5.36
N ALA A 89 -21.17 -5.63 6.08
CA ALA A 89 -21.86 -6.83 5.59
C ALA A 89 -23.13 -6.50 4.76
N ASP A 90 -23.08 -5.47 3.92
CA ASP A 90 -24.21 -5.03 3.08
C ASP A 90 -24.11 -5.53 1.62
N GLY A 91 -23.20 -6.48 1.36
CA GLY A 91 -22.93 -7.04 0.04
C GLY A 91 -22.04 -6.16 -0.83
N GLY A 92 -21.48 -5.09 -0.28
CA GLY A 92 -20.52 -4.24 -0.99
C GLY A 92 -19.12 -4.84 -1.09
N SER A 93 -18.35 -4.36 -2.09
CA SER A 93 -16.92 -4.65 -2.22
C SER A 93 -16.11 -3.50 -1.63
N TYR A 94 -15.31 -3.77 -0.62
CA TYR A 94 -14.60 -2.74 0.15
C TYR A 94 -13.09 -2.89 0.05
N VAL A 95 -12.38 -1.76 0.07
CA VAL A 95 -10.91 -1.71 0.17
C VAL A 95 -10.54 -1.13 1.53
N ALA A 96 -9.67 -1.83 2.28
CA ALA A 96 -9.15 -1.30 3.53
C ALA A 96 -7.99 -0.32 3.26
N VAL A 97 -7.97 0.83 3.93
CA VAL A 97 -6.81 1.73 3.94
C VAL A 97 -6.19 1.79 5.33
N ALA A 98 -4.90 1.52 5.41
CA ALA A 98 -4.09 1.82 6.58
C ALA A 98 -2.99 2.82 6.30
N THR A 99 -2.60 3.55 7.34
CA THR A 99 -1.39 4.38 7.34
C THR A 99 -0.18 3.55 7.76
N ARG A 100 0.94 3.77 7.09
CA ARG A 100 2.27 3.21 7.42
C ARG A 100 2.73 3.66 8.81
N GLY A 101 3.52 2.80 9.46
CA GLY A 101 4.14 3.04 10.76
C GLY A 101 3.70 2.06 11.85
N LEU A 102 4.44 2.07 12.96
CA LEU A 102 4.32 1.19 14.14
C LEU A 102 4.63 -0.30 13.87
N CYS A 103 3.91 -0.96 12.98
CA CYS A 103 4.06 -2.37 12.65
C CYS A 103 4.43 -2.58 11.17
N ALA A 104 4.89 -3.79 10.83
CA ALA A 104 5.28 -4.17 9.48
C ALA A 104 4.07 -4.29 8.52
N PHE A 105 4.30 -4.15 7.22
CA PHE A 105 3.24 -4.23 6.19
C PHE A 105 2.47 -5.55 6.21
N THR A 106 3.17 -6.69 6.31
CA THR A 106 2.55 -8.01 6.38
C THR A 106 1.64 -8.15 7.60
N GLU A 107 2.01 -7.56 8.74
CA GLU A 107 1.12 -7.56 9.91
C GLU A 107 -0.15 -6.73 9.63
N LYS A 108 -0.01 -5.56 9.00
CA LYS A 108 -1.16 -4.72 8.63
C LYS A 108 -2.14 -5.46 7.73
N VAL A 109 -1.63 -6.09 6.67
CA VAL A 109 -2.45 -6.82 5.70
C VAL A 109 -3.08 -8.04 6.36
N ALA A 110 -2.33 -8.81 7.14
CA ALA A 110 -2.88 -9.94 7.88
C ALA A 110 -4.02 -9.53 8.83
N ASN A 111 -3.89 -8.37 9.50
CA ASN A 111 -4.94 -7.84 10.37
C ASN A 111 -6.20 -7.40 9.59
N MET A 112 -6.04 -6.83 8.39
CA MET A 112 -7.17 -6.50 7.51
C MET A 112 -7.86 -7.75 6.99
N GLU A 113 -7.10 -8.76 6.56
CA GLU A 113 -7.63 -10.04 6.08
C GLU A 113 -8.35 -10.79 7.20
N ALA A 114 -7.78 -10.80 8.41
CA ALA A 114 -8.39 -11.42 9.59
C ALA A 114 -9.71 -10.74 9.99
N ALA A 115 -9.84 -9.42 9.80
CA ALA A 115 -11.10 -8.71 10.01
C ALA A 115 -12.18 -9.13 8.99
N GLY A 116 -11.76 -9.46 7.77
CA GLY A 116 -12.59 -10.09 6.74
C GLY A 116 -13.49 -9.12 5.95
N GLY A 117 -13.83 -9.57 4.73
CA GLY A 117 -14.77 -8.88 3.83
C GLY A 117 -14.16 -7.79 2.95
N TYR A 118 -12.85 -7.52 3.06
CA TYR A 118 -12.14 -6.63 2.16
C TYR A 118 -11.71 -7.37 0.88
N ALA A 119 -11.89 -6.72 -0.26
CA ALA A 119 -11.49 -7.22 -1.57
C ALA A 119 -10.07 -6.76 -1.99
N GLY A 120 -9.49 -5.80 -1.27
CA GLY A 120 -8.13 -5.30 -1.47
C GLY A 120 -7.71 -4.39 -0.32
N ALA A 121 -6.43 -4.03 -0.29
CA ALA A 121 -5.87 -3.10 0.69
C ALA A 121 -5.01 -2.03 0.04
N VAL A 122 -4.93 -0.88 0.72
CA VAL A 122 -4.10 0.25 0.34
C VAL A 122 -3.32 0.70 1.56
N VAL A 123 -2.00 0.87 1.43
CA VAL A 123 -1.15 1.42 2.49
C VAL A 123 -0.66 2.80 2.09
N VAL A 124 -0.92 3.79 2.93
CA VAL A 124 -0.57 5.20 2.69
C VAL A 124 0.60 5.60 3.57
N ASN A 125 1.54 6.37 3.01
CA ASN A 125 2.66 6.93 3.78
C ASN A 125 2.18 7.78 4.99
N PRO A 126 2.99 7.94 6.06
CA PRO A 126 2.60 8.74 7.22
C PRO A 126 2.67 10.25 6.94
N GLU A 127 2.21 11.06 7.89
CA GLU A 127 2.39 12.52 7.82
C GLU A 127 3.88 12.89 7.78
N GLY A 128 4.24 13.81 6.88
CA GLY A 128 5.63 14.24 6.66
C GLY A 128 6.40 13.47 5.58
N ALA A 129 5.84 12.39 5.01
CA ALA A 129 6.42 11.67 3.87
C ALA A 129 5.66 12.01 2.58
N CYS A 130 6.37 12.49 1.55
CA CYS A 130 5.76 13.07 0.35
C CYS A 130 5.83 12.19 -0.91
N ASP A 131 6.69 11.16 -0.92
CA ASP A 131 6.95 10.36 -2.11
C ASP A 131 6.17 9.04 -2.12
N GLY A 132 6.02 8.47 -3.31
CA GLY A 132 5.59 7.08 -3.49
C GLY A 132 6.61 6.11 -2.90
N PHE A 133 6.17 4.89 -2.58
CA PHE A 133 7.04 3.87 -2.01
C PHE A 133 6.67 2.48 -2.52
N GLY A 134 7.67 1.63 -2.74
CA GLY A 134 7.47 0.20 -2.95
C GLY A 134 7.07 -0.48 -1.63
N ILE A 135 6.26 -1.54 -1.70
CA ILE A 135 5.79 -2.25 -0.52
C ILE A 135 6.11 -3.75 -0.62
N ASN A 136 6.99 -4.22 0.26
CA ASN A 136 7.26 -5.65 0.42
C ASN A 136 6.30 -6.23 1.47
N VAL A 137 5.38 -7.09 1.04
CA VAL A 137 4.25 -7.53 1.86
C VAL A 137 3.71 -8.87 1.37
N GLU A 138 3.29 -9.72 2.31
CA GLU A 138 2.62 -10.99 2.05
C GLU A 138 1.11 -10.88 2.32
N GLY A 139 0.29 -11.47 1.46
CA GLY A 139 -1.16 -11.48 1.61
C GLY A 139 -1.88 -12.19 0.46
N VAL A 140 -3.17 -12.45 0.63
CA VAL A 140 -4.03 -13.11 -0.37
C VAL A 140 -4.93 -12.15 -1.15
N ILE A 141 -5.14 -10.93 -0.65
CA ILE A 141 -5.85 -9.86 -1.37
C ILE A 141 -4.86 -8.96 -2.14
N PRO A 142 -5.27 -8.28 -3.23
CA PRO A 142 -4.44 -7.26 -3.86
C PRO A 142 -4.10 -6.12 -2.91
N VAL A 143 -2.83 -5.72 -2.87
CA VAL A 143 -2.36 -4.62 -2.03
C VAL A 143 -1.58 -3.62 -2.87
N VAL A 144 -1.86 -2.33 -2.67
CA VAL A 144 -1.05 -1.26 -3.26
C VAL A 144 -0.61 -0.21 -2.24
N SER A 145 0.47 0.50 -2.54
CA SER A 145 0.96 1.64 -1.76
C SER A 145 0.76 2.97 -2.48
N LEU A 146 0.52 4.00 -1.68
CA LEU A 146 0.27 5.37 -2.14
C LEU A 146 1.02 6.39 -1.29
N ASP A 147 1.48 7.47 -1.92
CA ASP A 147 2.00 8.62 -1.20
C ASP A 147 0.89 9.29 -0.36
N ARG A 148 1.33 10.11 0.59
CA ARG A 148 0.43 10.75 1.55
C ARG A 148 -0.55 11.73 0.91
N MET A 149 -0.09 12.49 -0.08
CA MET A 149 -0.86 13.58 -0.69
C MET A 149 -2.04 13.00 -1.46
N ASN A 150 -1.79 11.95 -2.23
CA ASN A 150 -2.81 11.26 -2.99
C ASN A 150 -3.70 10.36 -2.13
N GLY A 151 -3.17 9.79 -1.04
CA GLY A 151 -3.95 8.99 -0.09
C GLY A 151 -5.11 9.76 0.57
N PHE A 152 -5.02 11.09 0.71
CA PHE A 152 -6.15 11.89 1.18
C PHE A 152 -7.28 11.99 0.15
N GLY A 153 -6.95 12.00 -1.14
CA GLY A 153 -7.92 12.08 -2.24
C GLY A 153 -8.80 10.83 -2.38
N LEU A 154 -8.46 9.75 -1.68
CA LEU A 154 -9.29 8.55 -1.57
C LEU A 154 -10.54 8.77 -0.71
N PHE A 155 -10.57 9.83 0.10
CA PHE A 155 -11.61 10.04 1.08
C PHE A 155 -12.37 11.32 0.78
N ASP A 156 -13.68 11.25 1.02
CA ASP A 156 -14.62 12.37 1.08
C ASP A 156 -14.35 13.25 2.35
N LYS A 157 -13.07 13.56 2.60
CA LYS A 157 -12.61 14.46 3.65
C LYS A 157 -11.97 15.69 3.03
N VAL A 158 -12.79 16.48 2.34
CA VAL A 158 -12.64 17.94 2.47
C VAL A 158 -12.85 18.26 3.96
N ARG A 159 -12.06 19.19 4.48
CA ARG A 159 -12.03 19.59 5.89
C ARG A 159 -13.38 20.16 6.39
N ARG A 160 -14.48 19.39 6.52
CA ARG A 160 -15.60 19.64 7.46
C ARG A 160 -16.76 18.63 7.36
N ARG A 161 -17.40 18.45 8.53
CA ARG A 161 -18.70 17.83 8.84
C ARG A 161 -19.73 17.90 7.68
N GLU A 162 -20.14 16.75 7.13
CA GLU A 162 -21.54 16.39 6.86
C GLU A 162 -21.68 14.94 6.33
N ARG A 163 -22.91 14.43 6.36
CA ARG A 163 -23.32 13.00 6.27
C ARG A 163 -22.84 12.24 5.01
N PRO A 164 -22.68 10.90 5.09
CA PRO A 164 -22.20 10.09 3.98
C PRO A 164 -23.25 9.98 2.87
N ARG A 165 -22.93 10.43 1.66
CA ARG A 165 -23.65 10.01 0.46
C ARG A 165 -22.92 8.80 -0.14
N ARG A 166 -23.68 7.76 -0.50
CA ARG A 166 -23.18 6.56 -1.18
C ARG A 166 -22.79 6.89 -2.63
N ARG A 167 -21.86 6.06 -3.13
CA ARG A 167 -21.21 6.00 -4.46
C ARG A 167 -19.88 6.79 -4.46
N GLU A 168 -18.81 6.39 -5.14
CA GLU A 168 -18.71 5.58 -6.36
C GLU A 168 -17.42 4.71 -6.44
N LEU A 169 -17.18 4.17 -7.64
CA LEU A 169 -16.23 3.12 -8.02
C LEU A 169 -14.75 3.51 -7.78
N TYR A 170 -14.00 2.59 -7.16
CA TYR A 170 -12.54 2.61 -7.09
C TYR A 170 -12.03 1.61 -8.10
N ALA A 171 -11.30 2.04 -9.12
CA ALA A 171 -10.74 1.14 -10.12
C ALA A 171 -9.22 1.16 -10.04
N PHE A 172 -8.66 -0.03 -9.87
CA PHE A 172 -7.23 -0.28 -10.05
C PHE A 172 -7.07 -0.84 -11.45
N GLU A 173 -6.35 -0.14 -12.30
CA GLU A 173 -6.09 -0.59 -13.67
C GLU A 173 -4.58 -0.63 -13.89
N TYR A 174 -4.12 -1.72 -14.47
CA TYR A 174 -2.76 -1.78 -14.97
C TYR A 174 -2.67 -1.15 -16.36
N THR A 175 -2.00 0.00 -16.47
CA THR A 175 -1.58 0.53 -17.77
C THR A 175 -0.08 0.27 -17.88
N GLY A 176 0.30 -0.83 -18.53
CA GLY A 176 1.70 -1.10 -18.79
C GLY A 176 2.37 -0.01 -19.64
N PRO A 177 3.70 -0.04 -19.78
CA PRO A 177 4.34 0.56 -20.95
C PRO A 177 3.87 -0.08 -22.26
#